data_AF-A0A958BN44-F1
#
_entry.id   AF-A0A958BN44-F1
#
_cell.length_a   1.000
_cell.length_b   1.000
_cell.length_c   1.000
_cell.angle_alpha   90.00
_cell.angle_beta   90.00
_cell.angle_gamma   90.00
#
_symmetry.space_group_name_H-M   'P 1'
#
loop_
_entity.id
_entity.type
_entity.pdbx_description
1 polymer ?
#
loop_
_entity_poly.entity_id
_entity_poly.type
_entity_poly.pdbx_seq_one_letter_code
_entity_poly.pdbx_strand_id
1 'polypeptide(L)'
;MLAACLIWLAGCGALSTREPQRAEPRAAPVEPVKSEADQRLTEEVNWLLDEAATAFREDRLTTPLNDNAYYKYLRVLSLDPGNQEAEQGITEIVEKYLEWAMDRVGDRDYRAATDFLNKARSIDPEHPNIAAVEQLIKNRRDATLEKHNLAEELIQARSDALAAELRALGRRAALRGATVVITARSDAEGRWIYQQMNSDAPSRVRARMEFGETPSVRMLY
;
A
#
# COMPACT_ATOMS: atom_id res chain seq x y z
N MET A 1 -44.78 -91.15 38.95
CA MET A 1 -46.13 -90.57 38.77
C MET A 1 -46.10 -89.68 37.54
N LEU A 2 -46.97 -89.95 36.54
CA LEU A 2 -47.68 -89.04 35.59
C LEU A 2 -46.88 -87.82 35.02
N ALA A 3 -46.89 -87.41 33.75
CA ALA A 3 -47.81 -87.56 32.60
C ALA A 3 -47.07 -87.04 31.33
N ALA A 4 -47.23 -87.67 30.16
CA ALA A 4 -47.97 -87.21 28.97
C ALA A 4 -47.57 -85.85 28.33
N CYS A 5 -47.04 -85.88 27.09
CA CYS A 5 -47.40 -85.02 25.92
C CYS A 5 -46.41 -85.29 24.77
N LEU A 6 -46.77 -85.98 23.67
CA LEU A 6 -47.40 -85.49 22.43
C LEU A 6 -46.55 -84.47 21.62
N ILE A 7 -45.97 -84.93 20.50
CA ILE A 7 -46.29 -84.51 19.10
C ILE A 7 -45.12 -84.85 18.14
N TRP A 8 -45.48 -85.52 17.05
CA TRP A 8 -44.67 -85.84 15.86
C TRP A 8 -44.29 -84.59 15.05
N LEU A 9 -43.24 -84.67 14.23
CA LEU A 9 -43.29 -84.25 12.82
C LEU A 9 -42.05 -84.75 12.04
N ALA A 10 -42.31 -85.57 11.03
CA ALA A 10 -41.38 -85.94 9.98
C ALA A 10 -41.18 -84.77 9.02
N GLY A 11 -39.93 -84.35 8.81
CA GLY A 11 -39.57 -83.32 7.84
C GLY A 11 -39.23 -83.92 6.48
N CYS A 12 -40.02 -83.57 5.46
CA CYS A 12 -39.73 -83.80 4.05
C CYS A 12 -39.51 -82.45 3.36
N GLY A 13 -38.48 -82.37 2.51
CA GLY A 13 -38.46 -81.47 1.34
C GLY A 13 -37.62 -80.20 1.45
N ALA A 14 -36.48 -80.17 0.74
CA ALA A 14 -36.30 -79.37 -0.50
C ALA A 14 -34.80 -79.18 -0.79
N LEU A 15 -34.34 -79.74 -1.91
CA LEU A 15 -33.02 -79.48 -2.48
C LEU A 15 -32.95 -78.01 -2.92
N SER A 16 -32.18 -77.19 -2.21
CA SER A 16 -31.86 -75.82 -2.63
C SER A 16 -30.60 -75.87 -3.50
N THR A 17 -30.78 -75.68 -4.81
CA THR A 17 -29.71 -75.38 -5.76
C THR A 17 -29.07 -74.04 -5.41
N ARG A 18 -27.82 -74.04 -4.96
CA ARG A 18 -26.98 -72.83 -4.86
C ARG A 18 -26.68 -72.34 -6.27
N GLU A 19 -27.29 -71.23 -6.68
CA GLU A 19 -26.79 -70.46 -7.82
C GLU A 19 -25.37 -69.93 -7.50
N PRO A 20 -24.43 -69.95 -8.47
CA PRO A 20 -23.12 -69.36 -8.29
C PRO A 20 -23.27 -67.84 -8.17
N GLN A 21 -22.78 -67.26 -7.06
CA GLN A 21 -22.68 -65.81 -6.91
C GLN A 21 -21.82 -65.24 -8.04
N ARG A 22 -22.48 -64.56 -8.98
CA ARG A 22 -21.80 -63.72 -9.97
C ARG A 22 -21.19 -62.55 -9.19
N ALA A 23 -19.85 -62.52 -9.11
CA ALA A 23 -19.15 -61.37 -8.57
C ALA A 23 -19.56 -60.13 -9.37
N GLU A 24 -20.24 -59.18 -8.72
CA GLU A 24 -20.47 -57.87 -9.29
C GLU A 24 -19.09 -57.26 -9.59
N PRO A 25 -18.86 -56.73 -10.81
CA PRO A 25 -17.66 -55.96 -11.08
C PRO A 25 -17.61 -54.82 -10.08
N ARG A 26 -16.59 -54.82 -9.22
CA ARG A 26 -16.29 -53.69 -8.33
C ARG A 26 -16.04 -52.50 -9.24
N ALA A 27 -17.03 -51.61 -9.35
CA ALA A 27 -16.90 -50.36 -10.07
C ALA A 27 -15.63 -49.68 -9.53
N ALA A 28 -14.64 -49.50 -10.40
CA ALA A 28 -13.48 -48.70 -10.08
C ALA A 28 -13.98 -47.31 -9.66
N PRO A 29 -13.32 -46.63 -8.70
CA PRO A 29 -13.62 -45.24 -8.40
C PRO A 29 -13.55 -44.44 -9.71
N VAL A 30 -14.69 -43.98 -10.20
CA VAL A 30 -14.74 -42.99 -11.28
C VAL A 30 -14.24 -41.69 -10.65
N GLU A 31 -12.99 -41.33 -10.94
CA GLU A 31 -12.49 -40.00 -10.64
C GLU A 31 -13.44 -38.99 -11.31
N PRO A 32 -13.86 -37.92 -10.61
CA PRO A 32 -14.82 -36.97 -11.16
C PRO A 32 -14.20 -36.27 -12.37
N VAL A 33 -14.69 -36.59 -13.56
CA VAL A 33 -14.37 -35.88 -14.79
C VAL A 33 -14.97 -34.47 -14.66
N LYS A 34 -14.12 -33.43 -14.60
CA LYS A 34 -14.56 -32.03 -14.62
C LYS A 34 -15.49 -31.80 -15.82
N SER A 35 -16.62 -31.13 -15.61
CA SER A 35 -17.58 -30.89 -16.68
C SER A 35 -16.97 -30.00 -17.77
N GLU A 36 -17.47 -30.09 -19.02
CA GLU A 36 -17.02 -29.21 -20.10
C GLU A 36 -17.17 -27.72 -19.76
N ALA A 37 -18.17 -27.36 -18.94
CA ALA A 37 -18.37 -26.00 -18.45
C ALA A 37 -17.25 -25.56 -17.49
N ASP A 38 -16.84 -26.45 -16.57
CA ASP A 38 -15.74 -26.17 -15.63
C ASP A 38 -14.40 -26.00 -16.37
N GLN A 39 -14.19 -26.77 -17.44
CA GLN A 39 -13.00 -26.68 -18.28
C GLN A 39 -12.93 -25.34 -19.01
N ARG A 40 -14.03 -24.90 -19.65
CA ARG A 40 -14.11 -23.60 -20.33
C ARG A 40 -13.90 -22.43 -19.37
N LEU A 41 -14.49 -22.50 -18.17
CA LEU A 41 -14.28 -21.49 -17.13
C LEU A 41 -12.80 -21.40 -16.72
N THR A 42 -12.16 -22.56 -16.54
CA THR A 42 -10.74 -22.65 -16.21
C THR A 42 -9.87 -22.03 -17.32
N GLU A 43 -10.17 -22.31 -18.58
CA GLU A 43 -9.49 -21.73 -19.74
C GLU A 43 -9.66 -20.20 -19.83
N GLU A 44 -10.88 -19.69 -19.58
CA GLU A 44 -11.16 -18.25 -19.57
C GLU A 44 -10.39 -17.54 -18.44
N VAL A 45 -10.38 -18.11 -17.24
CA VAL A 45 -9.62 -17.58 -16.10
C VAL A 45 -8.13 -17.51 -16.42
N ASN A 46 -7.53 -18.59 -16.94
CA ASN A 46 -6.12 -18.62 -17.28
C ASN A 46 -5.76 -17.59 -18.36
N TRP A 47 -6.59 -17.47 -19.40
CA TRP A 47 -6.38 -16.47 -20.45
C TRP A 47 -6.43 -15.03 -19.90
N LEU A 48 -7.37 -14.74 -18.99
CA LEU A 48 -7.46 -13.43 -18.34
C LEU A 48 -6.25 -13.11 -17.47
N LEU A 49 -5.70 -14.10 -16.75
CA LEU A 49 -4.49 -13.94 -15.94
C LEU A 49 -3.27 -13.61 -16.82
N ASP A 50 -3.08 -14.32 -17.93
CA ASP A 50 -1.99 -14.06 -18.89
C ASP A 50 -2.08 -12.65 -19.48
N GLU A 51 -3.29 -12.22 -19.84
CA GLU A 51 -3.56 -10.88 -20.34
C GLU A 51 -3.33 -9.80 -19.26
N ALA A 52 -3.68 -10.09 -18.00
CA ALA A 52 -3.47 -9.18 -16.89
C ALA A 52 -1.97 -8.99 -16.62
N ALA A 53 -1.21 -10.09 -16.57
CA ALA A 53 0.24 -10.07 -16.44
C ALA A 53 0.93 -9.34 -17.60
N THR A 54 0.40 -9.45 -18.82
CA THR A 54 0.90 -8.71 -19.98
C THR A 54 0.63 -7.21 -19.85
N ALA A 55 -0.60 -6.82 -19.51
CA ALA A 55 -0.94 -5.41 -19.26
C ALA A 55 -0.10 -4.81 -18.12
N PHE A 56 0.19 -5.60 -17.08
CA PHE A 56 1.04 -5.18 -15.96
C PHE A 56 2.48 -4.87 -16.42
N ARG A 57 3.10 -5.79 -17.17
CA ARG A 57 4.47 -5.61 -17.69
C ARG A 57 4.61 -4.42 -18.63
N GLU A 58 3.51 -4.01 -19.26
CA GLU A 58 3.45 -2.88 -20.17
C GLU A 58 2.92 -1.59 -19.48
N ASP A 59 2.95 -1.56 -18.14
CA ASP A 59 2.54 -0.43 -17.30
C ASP A 59 1.09 0.05 -17.49
N ARG A 60 0.25 -0.74 -18.16
CA ARG A 60 -1.20 -0.51 -18.25
C ARG A 60 -1.88 -1.04 -17.00
N LEU A 61 -1.60 -0.39 -15.87
CA LEU A 61 -2.04 -0.86 -14.56
C LEU A 61 -3.55 -0.60 -14.32
N THR A 62 -3.99 0.66 -14.45
CA THR A 62 -5.42 1.06 -14.33
C THR A 62 -5.91 1.90 -15.50
N THR A 63 -5.12 2.01 -16.56
CA THR A 63 -5.40 2.85 -17.73
C THR A 63 -4.76 2.18 -18.95
N PRO A 64 -5.41 2.16 -20.12
CA PRO A 64 -6.73 2.72 -20.46
C PRO A 64 -7.91 1.96 -19.82
N LEU A 65 -9.11 2.53 -19.92
CA LEU A 65 -10.34 1.90 -19.43
C LEU A 65 -10.59 0.56 -20.15
N ASN A 66 -10.94 -0.48 -19.39
CA ASN A 66 -11.23 -1.85 -19.88
C ASN A 66 -10.09 -2.59 -20.59
N ASP A 67 -8.89 -2.01 -20.67
CA ASP A 67 -7.70 -2.70 -21.18
C ASP A 67 -6.49 -2.39 -20.29
N ASN A 68 -6.59 -2.84 -19.03
CA ASN A 68 -5.55 -2.69 -18.03
C ASN A 68 -5.52 -3.91 -17.11
N ALA A 69 -4.40 -4.11 -16.42
CA ALA A 69 -4.17 -5.26 -15.54
C ALA A 69 -5.25 -5.36 -14.45
N TYR A 70 -5.56 -4.23 -13.79
CA TYR A 70 -6.55 -4.19 -12.71
C TYR A 70 -7.93 -4.68 -13.16
N TYR A 71 -8.39 -4.22 -14.32
CA TYR A 71 -9.67 -4.64 -14.92
C TYR A 71 -9.72 -6.15 -15.17
N LYS A 72 -8.62 -6.73 -15.68
CA LYS A 72 -8.56 -8.16 -16.00
C LYS A 72 -8.50 -9.02 -14.73
N TYR A 73 -7.75 -8.61 -13.71
CA TYR A 73 -7.77 -9.28 -12.40
C TYR A 73 -9.15 -9.21 -11.73
N LEU A 74 -9.83 -8.06 -11.76
CA LEU A 74 -11.22 -7.98 -11.27
C LEU A 74 -12.17 -8.90 -12.04
N ARG A 75 -11.95 -9.09 -13.35
CA ARG A 75 -12.72 -10.05 -14.14
C ARG A 75 -12.45 -11.48 -13.69
N VAL A 76 -11.20 -11.86 -13.43
CA VAL A 76 -10.86 -13.16 -12.84
C VAL A 76 -11.60 -13.36 -11.52
N LEU A 77 -11.55 -12.40 -10.61
CA LEU A 77 -12.25 -12.50 -9.30
C LEU A 77 -13.78 -12.55 -9.42
N SER A 78 -14.35 -12.04 -10.52
CA SER A 78 -15.78 -12.20 -10.78
C SER A 78 -16.17 -13.63 -11.21
N LEU A 79 -15.22 -14.38 -11.78
CA LEU A 79 -15.39 -15.76 -12.23
C LEU A 79 -14.95 -16.78 -11.15
N ASP A 80 -13.87 -16.46 -10.44
CA ASP A 80 -13.26 -17.25 -9.37
C ASP A 80 -12.90 -16.31 -8.18
N PRO A 81 -13.84 -16.08 -7.24
CA PRO A 81 -13.65 -15.13 -6.14
C PRO A 81 -12.52 -15.43 -5.16
N GLY A 82 -11.95 -16.65 -5.20
CA GLY A 82 -10.84 -17.05 -4.33
C GLY A 82 -9.50 -17.12 -5.06
N ASN A 83 -9.43 -16.61 -6.29
CA ASN A 83 -8.24 -16.72 -7.12
C ASN A 83 -7.06 -15.91 -6.54
N GLN A 84 -6.15 -16.61 -5.88
CA GLN A 84 -5.01 -16.01 -5.20
C GLN A 84 -4.07 -15.24 -6.14
N GLU A 85 -3.96 -15.68 -7.40
CA GLU A 85 -3.11 -15.02 -8.38
C GLU A 85 -3.67 -13.62 -8.75
N ALA A 86 -4.98 -13.51 -8.91
CA ALA A 86 -5.62 -12.23 -9.17
C ALA A 86 -5.58 -11.30 -7.95
N GLU A 87 -5.79 -11.81 -6.74
CA GLU A 87 -5.64 -11.02 -5.50
C GLU A 87 -4.21 -10.48 -5.33
N GLN A 88 -3.22 -11.34 -5.57
CA GLN A 88 -1.81 -10.97 -5.55
C GLN A 88 -1.47 -9.94 -6.63
N GLY A 89 -1.96 -10.13 -7.85
CA GLY A 89 -1.74 -9.18 -8.95
C GLY A 89 -2.33 -7.80 -8.69
N ILE A 90 -3.48 -7.70 -8.01
CA ILE A 90 -4.05 -6.42 -7.56
C ILE A 90 -3.14 -5.77 -6.51
N THR A 91 -2.63 -6.55 -5.55
CA THR A 91 -1.68 -6.06 -4.54
C THR A 91 -0.41 -5.52 -5.18
N GLU A 92 0.16 -6.24 -6.15
CA GLU A 92 1.36 -5.80 -6.89
C GLU A 92 1.13 -4.49 -7.66
N ILE A 93 -0.07 -4.25 -8.19
CA ILE A 93 -0.41 -2.96 -8.83
C ILE A 93 -0.35 -1.81 -7.81
N VAL A 94 -0.88 -2.03 -6.60
CA VAL A 94 -0.83 -1.04 -5.52
C VAL A 94 0.62 -0.75 -5.15
N GLU A 95 1.42 -1.79 -4.93
CA GLU A 95 2.84 -1.67 -4.61
C GLU A 95 3.62 -0.94 -5.71
N LYS A 96 3.34 -1.21 -6.98
CA LYS A 96 3.96 -0.52 -8.12
C LYS A 96 3.66 0.98 -8.13
N TYR A 97 2.43 1.37 -7.83
CA TYR A 97 2.09 2.79 -7.70
C TYR A 97 2.77 3.45 -6.50
N LEU A 98 2.91 2.73 -5.39
CA LEU A 98 3.62 3.25 -4.22
C LEU A 98 5.13 3.40 -4.50
N GLU A 99 5.75 2.46 -5.24
CA GLU A 99 7.12 2.57 -5.74
C GLU A 99 7.30 3.85 -6.57
N TRP A 100 6.47 4.06 -7.59
CA TRP A 100 6.53 5.27 -8.42
C TRP A 100 6.27 6.55 -7.63
N ALA A 101 5.39 6.51 -6.63
CA ALA A 101 5.20 7.66 -5.74
C ALA A 101 6.49 8.01 -4.99
N MET A 102 7.21 7.02 -4.48
CA MET A 102 8.49 7.21 -3.79
C MET A 102 9.59 7.71 -4.73
N ASP A 103 9.66 7.21 -5.96
CA ASP A 103 10.59 7.70 -6.98
C ASP A 103 10.35 9.19 -7.29
N ARG A 104 9.08 9.58 -7.46
CA ARG A 104 8.72 10.99 -7.70
C ARG A 104 9.00 11.89 -6.51
N VAL A 105 8.95 11.37 -5.28
CA VAL A 105 9.46 12.09 -4.11
C VAL A 105 10.97 12.33 -4.23
N GLY A 106 11.75 11.34 -4.70
CA GLY A 106 13.17 11.48 -4.99
C GLY A 106 13.48 12.57 -6.02
N ASP A 107 12.67 12.65 -7.07
CA ASP A 107 12.72 13.69 -8.12
C ASP A 107 12.22 15.07 -7.66
N ARG A 108 11.68 15.17 -6.44
CA ARG A 108 10.97 16.37 -5.91
C ARG A 108 9.70 16.74 -6.69
N ASP A 109 9.17 15.84 -7.51
CA ASP A 109 7.85 16.00 -8.14
C ASP A 109 6.74 15.50 -7.22
N TYR A 110 6.45 16.30 -6.18
CA TYR A 110 5.45 15.95 -5.17
C TYR A 110 4.03 15.87 -5.74
N ARG A 111 3.75 16.52 -6.88
CA ARG A 111 2.45 16.45 -7.55
C ARG A 111 2.26 15.05 -8.15
N ALA A 112 3.21 14.60 -8.97
CA ALA A 112 3.17 13.25 -9.54
C ALA A 112 3.21 12.17 -8.46
N ALA A 113 4.00 12.36 -7.38
CA ALA A 113 4.01 11.44 -6.25
C ALA A 113 2.62 11.29 -5.61
N THR A 114 1.90 12.40 -5.42
CA THR A 114 0.55 12.40 -4.86
C THR A 114 -0.45 11.74 -5.83
N ASP A 115 -0.31 11.97 -7.13
CA ASP A 115 -1.17 11.35 -8.16
C ASP A 115 -1.03 9.81 -8.13
N PHE A 116 0.19 9.28 -8.02
CA PHE A 116 0.42 7.83 -7.90
C PHE A 116 -0.08 7.26 -6.58
N LEU A 117 0.13 7.94 -5.45
CA LEU A 117 -0.45 7.54 -4.16
C LEU A 117 -1.98 7.45 -4.23
N ASN A 118 -2.64 8.39 -4.91
CA ASN A 118 -4.08 8.37 -5.07
C ASN A 118 -4.56 7.21 -5.96
N LYS A 119 -3.77 6.82 -6.97
CA LYS A 119 -4.05 5.62 -7.79
C LYS A 119 -3.96 4.34 -6.94
N ALA A 120 -2.90 4.18 -6.15
CA ALA A 120 -2.78 3.08 -5.19
C ALA A 120 -4.00 3.02 -4.24
N ARG A 121 -4.34 4.16 -3.62
CA ARG A 121 -5.48 4.28 -2.70
C ARG A 121 -6.84 3.99 -3.34
N SER A 122 -7.00 4.25 -4.65
CA SER A 122 -8.25 3.96 -5.36
C SER A 122 -8.51 2.47 -5.56
N ILE A 123 -7.47 1.64 -5.42
CA ILE A 123 -7.53 0.19 -5.56
C ILE A 123 -7.70 -0.45 -4.17
N ASP A 124 -6.77 -0.17 -3.26
CA ASP A 124 -6.81 -0.65 -1.88
C ASP A 124 -6.52 0.53 -0.92
N PRO A 125 -7.56 1.15 -0.33
CA PRO A 125 -7.40 2.25 0.61
C PRO A 125 -6.70 1.85 1.92
N GLU A 126 -6.75 0.57 2.31
CA GLU A 126 -6.26 0.06 3.59
C GLU A 126 -4.87 -0.57 3.47
N HIS A 127 -4.26 -0.53 2.28
CA HIS A 127 -2.94 -1.08 2.03
C HIS A 127 -1.90 -0.55 3.04
N PRO A 128 -1.14 -1.43 3.73
CA PRO A 128 -0.32 -1.06 4.89
C PRO A 128 0.74 0.02 4.60
N ASN A 129 1.21 0.10 3.35
CA ASN A 129 2.26 1.04 2.95
C ASN A 129 1.73 2.45 2.58
N ILE A 130 0.41 2.66 2.42
CA ILE A 130 -0.15 3.97 2.02
C ILE A 130 0.19 5.06 3.02
N ALA A 131 -0.02 4.80 4.31
CA ALA A 131 0.21 5.79 5.36
C ALA A 131 1.68 6.23 5.43
N ALA A 132 2.61 5.29 5.27
CA ALA A 132 4.04 5.56 5.25
C ALA A 132 4.45 6.44 4.05
N VAL A 133 3.98 6.12 2.84
CA VAL A 133 4.28 6.91 1.62
C VAL A 133 3.65 8.30 1.70
N GLU A 134 2.43 8.41 2.24
CA GLU A 134 1.79 9.71 2.44
C GLU A 134 2.60 10.62 3.38
N GLN A 135 3.09 10.08 4.50
CA GLN A 135 3.93 10.83 5.42
C GLN A 135 5.28 11.20 4.80
N LEU A 136 5.87 10.30 4.00
CA LEU A 136 7.09 10.60 3.26
C LEU A 136 6.89 11.81 2.31
N ILE A 137 5.80 11.84 1.53
CA ILE A 137 5.48 12.96 0.64
C ILE A 137 5.33 14.26 1.44
N LYS A 138 4.55 14.23 2.54
CA LYS A 138 4.34 15.41 3.42
C LYS A 138 5.67 15.94 3.96
N ASN A 139 6.48 15.07 4.57
CA ASN A 139 7.75 15.46 5.18
C ASN A 139 8.72 16.04 4.14
N ARG A 140 8.84 15.42 2.96
CA ARG A 140 9.77 15.89 1.92
C ARG A 140 9.33 17.21 1.30
N ARG A 141 8.02 17.38 1.07
CA ARG A 141 7.42 18.62 0.61
C ARG A 141 7.66 19.74 1.62
N ASP A 142 7.34 19.49 2.88
CA ASP A 142 7.38 20.51 3.94
C ASP A 142 8.84 20.85 4.33
N ALA A 143 9.76 19.87 4.29
CA ALA A 143 11.20 20.11 4.44
C ALA A 143 11.78 21.00 3.34
N THR A 144 11.07 21.18 2.22
CA THR A 144 11.50 22.06 1.13
C THR A 144 10.95 23.49 1.26
N LEU A 145 9.97 23.77 2.16
CA LEU A 145 9.03 24.88 1.92
C LEU A 145 8.79 25.94 3.03
N GLU A 146 9.64 26.11 4.04
CA GLU A 146 9.60 27.34 4.85
C GLU A 146 10.91 28.14 4.75
N LYS A 147 11.16 28.73 3.57
CA LYS A 147 12.19 29.76 3.37
C LYS A 147 11.58 31.15 3.58
N HIS A 148 12.05 31.85 4.60
CA HIS A 148 11.75 33.25 4.88
C HIS A 148 12.92 34.11 4.41
N ASN A 149 12.73 34.86 3.32
CA ASN A 149 13.72 35.85 2.90
C ASN A 149 13.65 37.04 3.87
N LEU A 150 14.81 37.48 4.36
CA LEU A 150 14.90 38.61 5.26
C LEU A 150 15.36 39.84 4.46
N ALA A 151 14.60 40.94 4.57
CA ALA A 151 14.98 42.19 3.93
C ALA A 151 16.27 42.73 4.57
N GLU A 152 17.23 43.06 3.72
CA GLU A 152 18.56 43.52 4.14
C GLU A 152 18.46 44.76 5.04
N GLU A 153 17.62 45.72 4.67
CA GLU A 153 17.47 46.99 5.36
C GLU A 153 16.96 46.78 6.79
N LEU A 154 16.06 45.81 6.98
CA LEU A 154 15.52 45.47 8.30
C LEU A 154 16.55 44.79 9.19
N ILE A 155 17.46 44.01 8.60
CA ILE A 155 18.56 43.38 9.32
C ILE A 155 19.60 44.42 9.73
N GLN A 156 19.99 45.31 8.81
CA GLN A 156 20.93 46.39 9.10
C GLN A 156 20.39 47.33 10.19
N ALA A 157 19.11 47.70 10.11
CA ALA A 157 18.43 48.51 11.10
C ALA A 157 18.16 47.78 12.43
N ARG A 158 18.41 46.46 12.49
CA ARG A 158 18.02 45.59 13.62
C ARG A 158 16.58 45.82 14.05
N SER A 159 15.69 45.89 13.06
CA SER A 159 14.28 46.27 13.23
C SER A 159 13.57 45.40 14.27
N ASP A 160 12.78 46.03 15.15
CA ASP A 160 11.95 45.33 16.14
C ASP A 160 10.92 44.41 15.49
N ALA A 161 10.37 44.81 14.33
CA ALA A 161 9.41 44.01 13.59
C ALA A 161 10.05 42.70 13.08
N LEU A 162 11.25 42.79 12.52
CA LEU A 162 12.02 41.62 12.09
C LEU A 162 12.43 40.76 13.29
N ALA A 163 12.86 41.37 14.39
CA ALA A 163 13.21 40.65 15.60
C ALA A 163 12.00 39.86 16.16
N ALA A 164 10.80 40.43 16.14
CA ALA A 164 9.56 39.75 16.52
C ALA A 164 9.23 38.58 15.59
N GLU A 165 9.40 38.76 14.27
CA GLU A 165 9.23 37.69 13.28
C GLU A 165 10.21 36.53 13.53
N LEU A 166 11.49 36.83 13.73
CA LEU A 166 12.53 35.84 14.02
C LEU A 166 12.25 35.07 15.32
N ARG A 167 11.77 35.75 16.37
CA ARG A 167 11.31 35.08 17.61
C ARG A 167 10.16 34.12 17.33
N ALA A 168 9.19 34.51 16.51
CA ALA A 168 8.07 33.65 16.13
C ALA A 168 8.54 32.43 15.32
N LEU A 169 9.47 32.62 14.38
CA LEU A 169 10.12 31.55 13.62
C LEU A 169 10.86 30.59 14.54
N GLY A 170 11.64 31.11 15.48
CA GLY A 170 12.37 30.31 16.46
C GLY A 170 11.46 29.47 17.36
N ARG A 171 10.36 30.03 17.85
CA ARG A 171 9.33 29.27 18.60
C ARG A 171 8.76 28.12 17.78
N ARG A 172 8.37 28.36 16.52
CA ARG A 172 7.86 27.31 15.63
C ARG A 172 8.89 26.22 15.40
N ALA A 173 10.12 26.59 15.09
CA ALA A 173 11.22 25.65 14.89
C ALA A 173 11.45 24.78 16.12
N ALA A 174 11.48 25.37 17.31
CA ALA A 174 11.66 24.64 18.57
C ALA A 174 10.49 23.70 18.90
N LEU A 175 9.25 24.15 18.74
CA LEU A 175 8.05 23.34 19.02
C LEU A 175 7.89 22.16 18.07
N ARG A 176 8.27 22.34 16.80
CA ARG A 176 8.13 21.33 15.75
C ARG A 176 9.41 20.53 15.52
N GLY A 177 10.45 20.75 16.32
CA GLY A 177 11.73 20.06 16.21
C GLY A 177 12.51 20.35 14.93
N ALA A 178 12.29 21.49 14.26
CA ALA A 178 12.96 21.82 13.00
C ALA A 178 14.47 22.08 13.17
N THR A 179 15.24 21.74 12.14
CA THR A 179 16.60 22.26 11.94
C THR A 179 16.52 23.51 11.07
N VAL A 180 17.08 24.61 11.56
CA VAL A 180 17.08 25.89 10.86
C VAL A 180 18.37 26.06 10.07
N VAL A 181 18.29 26.57 8.85
CA VAL A 181 19.46 27.07 8.12
C VAL A 181 19.34 28.58 8.01
N ILE A 182 20.31 29.28 8.58
CA ILE A 182 20.42 30.74 8.54
C ILE A 182 21.43 31.09 7.47
N THR A 183 20.96 31.67 6.37
CA THR A 183 21.82 32.29 5.36
C THR A 183 21.98 33.76 5.73
N ALA A 184 23.22 34.21 5.92
CA ALA A 184 23.54 35.59 6.30
C ALA A 184 24.72 36.12 5.47
N ARG A 185 24.85 37.44 5.37
CA ARG A 185 25.97 38.07 4.62
C ARG A 185 27.25 38.17 5.43
N SER A 186 27.15 38.07 6.75
CA SER A 186 28.29 38.10 7.68
C SER A 186 28.01 37.27 8.93
N ASP A 187 29.07 36.94 9.65
CA ASP A 187 28.98 36.20 10.91
C ASP A 187 28.22 37.00 11.98
N ALA A 188 28.44 38.31 12.07
CA ALA A 188 27.71 39.19 13.00
C ALA A 188 26.20 39.21 12.71
N GLU A 189 25.83 39.25 11.43
CA GLU A 189 24.44 39.17 10.98
C GLU A 189 23.81 37.82 11.35
N GLY A 190 24.49 36.72 11.02
CA GLY A 190 24.02 35.37 11.34
C GLY A 190 23.85 35.15 12.84
N ARG A 191 24.78 35.63 13.67
CA ARG A 191 24.67 35.57 15.13
C ARG A 191 23.50 36.37 15.66
N TRP A 192 23.26 37.57 15.12
CA TRP A 192 22.12 38.39 15.53
C TRP A 192 20.80 37.70 15.20
N ILE A 193 20.64 37.16 13.98
CA ILE A 193 19.45 36.39 13.58
C ILE A 193 19.25 35.19 14.52
N TYR A 194 20.31 34.40 14.74
CA TYR A 194 20.28 33.23 15.61
C TYR A 194 19.88 33.59 17.06
N GLN A 195 20.39 34.71 17.58
CA GLN A 195 20.04 35.20 18.91
C GLN A 195 18.56 35.57 18.99
N GLN A 196 18.01 36.29 18.01
CA GLN A 196 16.59 36.63 17.99
C GLN A 196 15.71 35.38 17.96
N MET A 197 16.05 34.38 17.14
CA MET A 197 15.29 33.13 17.09
C MET A 197 15.31 32.36 18.41
N ASN A 198 16.38 32.43 19.21
CA ASN A 198 16.46 31.72 20.49
C ASN A 198 15.93 32.52 21.69
N SER A 199 15.65 33.82 21.54
CA SER A 199 15.21 34.70 22.65
C SER A 199 13.97 34.16 23.38
N ASP A 200 12.97 33.70 22.62
CA ASP A 200 11.66 33.29 23.16
C ASP A 200 11.34 31.81 22.86
N ALA A 201 12.31 31.06 22.33
CA ALA A 201 12.08 29.66 21.97
C ALA A 201 12.03 28.78 23.22
N PRO A 202 11.06 27.84 23.33
CA PRO A 202 10.95 26.94 24.48
C PRO A 202 12.14 25.97 24.63
N SER A 203 12.89 25.78 23.55
CA SER A 203 14.14 25.01 23.54
C SER A 203 15.11 25.63 22.54
N ARG A 204 16.40 25.29 22.66
CA ARG A 204 17.43 25.82 21.77
C ARG A 204 17.16 25.37 20.33
N VAL A 205 17.03 26.34 19.43
CA VAL A 205 16.87 26.09 18.00
C VAL A 205 18.15 25.44 17.46
N ARG A 206 18.00 24.26 16.85
CA ARG A 206 19.07 23.60 16.09
C ARG A 206 19.27 24.40 14.82
N ALA A 207 20.41 25.08 14.67
CA ALA A 207 20.67 25.91 13.50
C ALA A 207 22.02 25.59 12.83
N ARG A 208 22.05 25.65 11.52
CA ARG A 208 23.23 25.68 10.67
C ARG A 208 23.39 27.07 10.07
N MET A 209 24.62 27.57 10.02
CA MET A 209 24.92 28.87 9.40
C MET A 209 25.50 28.65 8.00
N GLU A 210 25.03 29.46 7.04
CA GLU A 210 25.53 29.56 5.68
C GLU A 210 25.77 31.02 5.33
N PHE A 211 26.74 31.29 4.45
CA PHE A 211 27.02 32.64 3.98
C PHE A 211 26.51 32.81 2.55
N GLY A 212 25.81 33.91 2.28
CA GLY A 212 25.25 34.21 0.96
C GLY A 212 24.72 35.63 0.85
N GLU A 213 24.49 36.08 -0.38
CA GLU A 213 24.08 37.47 -0.68
C GLU A 213 22.65 37.78 -0.26
N THR A 214 21.78 36.76 -0.19
CA THR A 214 20.36 36.92 0.16
C THR A 214 20.09 36.34 1.54
N PRO A 215 19.98 37.20 2.58
CA PRO A 215 19.69 36.75 3.93
C PRO A 215 18.37 35.98 3.98
N SER A 216 18.37 34.80 4.58
CA SER A 216 17.16 34.00 4.72
C SER A 216 17.23 33.02 5.87
N VAL A 217 16.06 32.62 6.36
CA VAL A 217 15.87 31.56 7.34
C VAL A 217 15.09 30.45 6.67
N ARG A 218 15.66 29.24 6.62
CA ARG A 218 15.01 28.04 6.12
C ARG A 218 14.74 27.10 7.28
N MET A 219 13.50 26.62 7.43
CA MET A 219 13.18 25.58 8.40
C MET A 219 13.08 24.23 7.68
N LEU A 220 13.83 23.26 8.20
CA LEU A 220 13.85 21.88 7.75
C LEU A 220 13.21 21.04 8.86
N TYR A 221 11.97 20.59 8.64
CA TYR A 221 11.24 19.76 9.60
C TYR A 221 11.65 18.28 9.48
#